data_AF-A0A379SHV7-F1
#
_entry.id   AF-A0A379SHV7-F1
#
_cell.length_a   1.000
_cell.length_b   1.000
_cell.length_c   1.000
_cell.angle_alpha   90.00
_cell.angle_beta   90.00
_cell.angle_gamma   90.00
#
_symmetry.space_group_name_H-M   'P 1'
#
loop_
_entity.id
_entity.type
_entity.pdbx_description
1 polymer ?
#
loop_
_entity_poly.entity_id
_entity_poly.type
_entity_poly.pdbx_seq_one_letter_code
_entity_poly.pdbx_strand_id
1 'polypeptide(L)' 'MATIGAILPGDFKIKAAKLRGEPSEGMLCSFSELGISDDHSGIIELPADAPIGTDIREYLKLDDNTIEISVTRTVRTA' A
#
# COMPACT_ATOMS: atom_id res chain seq x y z
N MET A 1 8.45 -1.84 -3.05
CA MET A 1 8.65 -3.30 -3.04
C MET A 1 8.54 -3.80 -1.60
N ALA A 2 7.95 -4.98 -1.37
CA ALA A 2 7.96 -5.58 -0.05
C ALA A 2 9.24 -6.42 0.13
N THR A 3 10.11 -6.00 1.05
CA THR A 3 11.38 -6.65 1.35
C THR A 3 11.19 -7.84 2.28
N ILE A 4 12.19 -8.74 2.34
CA ILE A 4 12.18 -9.85 3.30
C ILE A 4 12.03 -9.33 4.73
N GLY A 5 11.07 -9.87 5.46
CA GLY A 5 10.73 -9.44 6.81
C GLY A 5 9.59 -8.43 6.88
N ALA A 6 9.15 -7.86 5.75
CA ALA A 6 7.94 -7.04 5.71
C ALA A 6 6.71 -7.85 6.13
N ILE A 7 5.80 -7.20 6.85
CA ILE A 7 4.51 -7.75 7.28
C ILE A 7 3.43 -6.94 6.57
N LEU A 8 2.71 -7.62 5.69
CA LEU A 8 1.57 -7.08 4.95
C LEU A 8 0.28 -7.25 5.76
N PRO A 9 -0.77 -6.47 5.43
CA PRO A 9 -2.11 -6.65 6.00
C PRO A 9 -2.55 -8.12 5.94
N GLY A 10 -3.17 -8.61 7.02
CA GLY A 10 -3.55 -10.01 7.17
C GLY A 10 -2.43 -10.93 7.67
N ASP A 11 -1.46 -10.40 8.44
CA ASP A 11 -0.34 -11.15 9.03
C ASP A 11 0.56 -11.87 8.00
N PHE A 12 0.60 -11.35 6.77
CA PHE A 12 1.34 -11.97 5.69
C PHE A 12 2.81 -11.52 5.72
N LYS A 13 3.67 -12.40 6.24
CA LYS A 13 5.12 -12.13 6.37
C LYS A 13 5.88 -12.54 5.11
N ILE A 14 6.57 -11.59 4.50
CA ILE A 14 7.47 -11.86 3.36
C ILE A 14 8.70 -12.62 3.86
N LYS A 15 8.93 -13.78 3.24
CA LYS A 15 10.10 -14.63 3.46
C LYS A 15 10.79 -14.87 2.12
N ALA A 16 12.11 -15.04 2.16
CA ALA A 16 12.84 -15.51 0.99
C ALA A 16 12.26 -16.86 0.55
N ALA A 17 11.88 -16.96 -0.72
CA ALA A 17 11.28 -18.15 -1.29
C ALA A 17 11.92 -18.46 -2.64
N LYS A 18 11.92 -19.73 -3.04
CA LYS A 18 12.29 -20.12 -4.39
C LYS A 18 11.03 -20.32 -5.20
N LEU A 19 10.83 -19.52 -6.24
CA LEU A 19 9.72 -19.68 -7.16
C LEU A 19 10.25 -20.37 -8.41
N ARG A 20 9.78 -21.59 -8.67
CA ARG A 20 10.15 -22.37 -9.89
C ARG A 20 11.66 -22.56 -10.09
N GLY A 21 12.42 -22.64 -9.00
CA GLY A 21 13.89 -22.81 -9.03
C GLY A 21 14.67 -21.52 -8.88
N GLU A 22 14.05 -20.36 -9.16
CA GLU A 22 14.70 -19.06 -9.04
C GLU A 22 14.51 -18.45 -7.64
N PRO A 23 15.55 -17.85 -7.05
CA PRO A 23 15.44 -17.16 -5.78
C PRO A 23 14.60 -15.89 -5.93
N SER A 24 13.64 -15.68 -5.01
CA SER A 24 12.89 -14.44 -4.86
C SER A 24 13.20 -13.80 -3.51
N GLU A 25 13.70 -12.57 -3.55
CA GLU A 25 14.11 -11.78 -2.37
C GLU A 25 13.09 -10.71 -1.98
N GLY A 26 11.86 -10.83 -2.49
CA GLY A 26 10.80 -9.90 -2.18
C GLY A 26 9.55 -10.18 -2.99
N MET A 27 8.60 -9.25 -2.88
CA MET A 27 7.33 -9.31 -3.59
C MET A 27 6.99 -7.92 -4.16
N LEU A 28 6.53 -7.91 -5.42
CA LEU A 28 5.87 -6.76 -6.02
C LEU A 28 4.40 -6.83 -5.60
N CYS A 29 3.90 -5.76 -4.99
CA CYS A 29 2.57 -5.73 -4.39
C CYS A 29 1.59 -4.94 -5.26
N SER A 30 0.34 -5.38 -5.25
CA SER A 30 -0.85 -4.71 -5.74
C SER A 30 -1.46 -3.76 -4.70
N PHE A 31 -2.42 -2.93 -5.12
CA PHE A 31 -3.17 -2.07 -4.19
C PHE A 31 -3.97 -2.87 -3.17
N SER A 32 -4.52 -4.01 -3.57
CA SER A 32 -5.24 -4.91 -2.67
C SER A 32 -4.35 -5.54 -1.61
N GLU A 33 -3.17 -6.04 -2.00
CA GLU A 33 -2.21 -6.63 -1.04
C GLU A 33 -1.70 -5.60 -0.01
N LEU A 34 -1.67 -4.32 -0.36
CA LEU A 34 -1.32 -3.24 0.56
C LEU A 34 -2.53 -2.71 1.37
N GLY A 35 -3.75 -3.17 1.10
CA GLY A 35 -4.96 -2.69 1.76
C GLY A 35 -5.37 -1.26 1.39
N ILE A 36 -4.92 -0.75 0.23
CA ILE A 36 -5.18 0.62 -0.23
C ILE A 36 -6.50 0.71 -1.00
N SER A 37 -6.80 -0.31 -1.81
CA SER A 37 -8.00 -0.37 -2.66
C SER A 37 -8.35 -1.83 -2.94
N ASP A 38 -9.59 -2.11 -3.32
CA ASP A 38 -10.02 -3.44 -3.82
C ASP A 38 -9.61 -3.67 -5.29
N ASP A 39 -8.65 -2.89 -5.79
CA ASP A 39 -8.14 -3.09 -7.14
C ASP A 39 -7.16 -4.27 -7.19
N HIS A 40 -7.58 -5.30 -7.92
CA HIS A 40 -6.83 -6.54 -8.19
C HIS A 40 -6.24 -6.56 -9.61
N SER A 41 -6.16 -5.40 -10.28
CA SER A 41 -5.64 -5.26 -11.64
C SER A 41 -4.19 -5.76 -11.81
N GLY A 42 -3.42 -5.81 -10.73
CA GLY A 42 -2.08 -6.37 -10.70
C GLY A 42 -1.12 -5.54 -9.85
N ILE A 43 0.15 -5.57 -10.21
CA ILE A 43 1.22 -4.84 -9.52
C ILE A 43 0.98 -3.33 -9.62
N ILE A 44 1.26 -2.59 -8.54
CA ILE A 44 1.17 -1.13 -8.55
C ILE A 44 2.20 -0.54 -9.52
N GLU A 45 1.72 0.21 -10.50
CA GLU A 45 2.55 1.04 -11.37
C GLU A 45 2.77 2.40 -10.70
N LEU A 46 4.01 2.67 -10.31
CA LEU A 46 4.40 3.97 -9.76
C LEU A 46 4.88 4.91 -10.89
N PRO A 47 4.73 6.24 -10.72
CA PRO A 47 5.33 7.22 -11.60
C PRO A 47 6.84 6.99 -11.79
N ALA A 48 7.37 7.33 -12.97
CA ALA A 48 8.79 7.11 -13.29
C ALA A 48 9.75 7.95 -12.43
N ASP A 49 9.26 9.03 -11.81
CA ASP A 49 9.96 9.90 -10.90
C ASP A 49 9.80 9.50 -9.42
N ALA A 50 9.15 8.36 -9.13
CA ALA A 50 8.99 7.87 -7.78
C ALA A 50 10.37 7.60 -7.14
N PRO A 51 10.64 8.14 -5.93
CA PRO A 51 11.94 8.03 -5.28
C PRO A 51 12.21 6.60 -4.83
N ILE A 52 13.25 6.00 -5.40
CA ILE A 52 13.66 4.63 -5.08
C ILE A 52 14.14 4.55 -3.63
N GLY A 53 13.68 3.52 -2.90
CA GLY A 53 14.08 3.26 -1.51
C GLY A 53 13.26 4.02 -0.46
N THR A 54 12.36 4.90 -0.87
CA THR A 54 11.40 5.54 0.06
C THR A 54 10.30 4.56 0.43
N ASP A 55 9.84 4.61 1.69
CA ASP A 55 8.70 3.79 2.12
C ASP A 55 7.45 4.19 1.32
N ILE A 56 6.69 3.20 0.85
CA ILE A 56 5.47 3.42 0.08
C ILE A 56 4.41 4.18 0.89
N ARG A 57 4.38 3.99 2.21
CA ARG A 57 3.48 4.69 3.13
C ARG A 57 3.79 6.18 3.19
N GLU A 58 5.07 6.54 3.24
CA GLU A 58 5.51 7.93 3.21
C GLU A 58 5.24 8.56 1.84
N TYR A 59 5.57 7.84 0.77
CA TYR A 59 5.40 8.33 -0.60
C TYR A 59 3.93 8.59 -0.95
N LEU A 60 3.04 7.64 -0.64
CA LEU A 60 1.60 7.76 -0.90
C LEU A 60 0.81 8.43 0.22
N LYS A 61 1.48 8.82 1.32
CA LYS A 61 0.87 9.39 2.53
C LYS A 61 -0.27 8.52 3.08
N LEU A 62 0.00 7.22 3.21
CA LEU A 62 -1.00 6.25 3.67
C LEU A 62 -1.29 6.34 5.17
N ASP A 63 -0.39 6.93 5.96
CA ASP A 63 -0.62 7.25 7.38
C ASP A 63 -1.48 8.52 7.52
N ASP A 64 -2.59 8.57 6.78
CA ASP A 64 -3.57 9.65 6.79
C ASP A 64 -4.95 9.13 7.23
N ASN A 65 -5.77 10.02 7.80
CA ASN A 65 -7.07 9.68 8.33
C ASN A 65 -8.18 10.38 7.54
N THR A 66 -9.08 9.59 6.96
CA THR A 66 -10.29 10.11 6.33
C THR A 66 -11.32 10.46 7.39
N ILE A 67 -11.63 11.76 7.56
CA ILE A 67 -12.67 12.24 8.47
C ILE A 67 -13.97 12.43 7.68
N GLU A 68 -14.97 11.61 7.95
CA GLU A 68 -16.31 11.77 7.38
C GLU A 68 -17.15 12.70 8.26
N ILE A 69 -17.52 13.86 7.73
CA ILE A 69 -18.36 14.84 8.44
C ILE A 69 -19.75 14.88 7.79
N SER A 70 -20.76 14.44 8.53
CA SER A 70 -22.16 14.61 8.12
C SER A 70 -22.65 16.01 8.50
N VAL A 71 -22.71 16.89 7.52
CA VAL A 71 -23.15 18.28 7.72
C VAL A 71 -24.67 18.36 7.56
N THR A 72 -25.37 18.69 8.65
CA THR A 72 -26.81 19.04 8.62
C THR A 72 -27.00 20.56 8.49
N ARG A 73 -28.14 20.98 7.92
CA ARG A 73 -28.45 22.35 7.42
C ARG A 73 -28.28 23.50 8.45
N THR A 74 -27.97 23.23 9.71
CA THR A 74 -27.93 24.21 10.80
C THR A 74 -26.61 25.00 10.91
N VAL A 75 -25.50 24.55 10.31
CA VAL A 75 -24.17 25.17 10.50
C VAL A 75 -23.91 26.46 9.69
N ARG A 76 -24.94 27.13 9.17
CA ARG A 76 -24.83 28.47 8.54
C ARG A 76 -25.81 29.46 9.17
N THR A 77 -25.61 29.85 10.43
CA THR A 77 -26.20 31.09 10.98
C THR A 77 -25.41 31.59 12.19
N ALA A 78 -24.49 32.53 11.96
CA ALA A 78 -24.10 33.64 12.83
C ALA A 78 -23.12 34.53 12.06
#